data_AF-A0A504YM22-F1
#
_entry.id   AF-A0A504YM22-F1
#
_cell.length_a   1.000
_cell.length_b   1.000
_cell.length_c   1.000
_cell.angle_alpha   90.00
_cell.angle_beta   90.00
_cell.angle_gamma   90.00
#
_symmetry.space_group_name_H-M   'P 1'
#
loop_
_entity.id
_entity.type
_entity.pdbx_description
1 polymer ?
#
loop_
_entity_poly.entity_id
_entity_poly.type
_entity_poly.pdbx_seq_one_letter_code
_entity_poly.pdbx_strand_id
1 'polypeptide(L)'
;MLIRVYLLLLCGIHSVYCPLPYYPESSNIFGYKKGVPICRFGWRNGIQRPCTIPVCAGNCGERGFCMKPDTCFCADGVQRFSCDEDEWDQVQSDQAVIALTSSCYTKLNRGLCERPLQHQTIAGNRTMKMTLEECCNSIGVAWGELCQQCRTSYCGRGYRQVDGACRDIDECRIPGICQRGQCANTEGSFTCKCPSGYTYDKDTFECNIAVNVCELGRHQCSPGGKCVNLMNGDYRCVCNWRYHLSPDKKSCIPKRTSVFDICSLYRNSICENGICIPRGSSYECICGEGFEPSVDRKTCIHKIDICAVHRGQLCKNGECVSLGREYYCRCNPGYTPSYDRQSCVQIKQYTQQVISEIYSPRSIRSRSS
;
A
#
# COMPACT_ATOMS: atom_id res chain seq x y z
N MET A 1 18.63 50.99 -28.40
CA MET A 1 18.78 50.12 -29.61
C MET A 1 19.84 49.03 -29.48
N LEU A 2 20.57 48.89 -28.37
CA LEU A 2 21.64 47.88 -28.24
C LEU A 2 21.23 46.56 -27.56
N ILE A 3 20.04 46.45 -26.97
CA ILE A 3 19.53 45.20 -26.37
C ILE A 3 18.69 44.35 -27.37
N ARG A 4 18.22 44.96 -28.48
CA ARG A 4 17.44 44.25 -29.52
C ARG A 4 18.28 43.44 -30.52
N VAL A 5 19.60 43.62 -30.54
CA VAL A 5 20.49 42.92 -31.48
C VAL A 5 21.09 41.64 -30.86
N TYR A 6 21.16 41.53 -29.54
CA TYR A 6 21.73 40.36 -28.86
C TYR A 6 20.81 39.12 -28.82
N LEU A 7 19.50 39.29 -29.03
CA LEU A 7 18.54 38.18 -29.04
C LEU A 7 18.34 37.53 -30.42
N LEU A 8 18.91 38.11 -31.49
CA LEU A 8 18.76 37.57 -32.85
C LEU A 8 19.94 36.68 -33.30
N LEU A 9 21.01 36.58 -32.52
CA LEU A 9 22.23 35.84 -32.89
C LEU A 9 22.39 34.45 -32.24
N LEU A 10 21.40 33.96 -31.48
CA LEU A 10 21.45 32.64 -30.81
C LEU A 10 20.25 31.72 -31.08
N CYS A 11 19.57 31.82 -32.24
CA CYS A 11 18.63 30.77 -32.71
C CYS A 11 19.12 30.16 -34.03
N GLY A 12 20.44 29.94 -34.13
CA GLY A 12 21.08 29.13 -35.16
C GLY A 12 21.79 27.97 -34.48
N ILE A 13 21.42 26.74 -34.88
CA ILE A 13 22.10 25.47 -34.55
C ILE A 13 21.61 24.84 -33.21
N HIS A 14 20.64 23.92 -33.31
CA HIS A 14 20.23 22.91 -32.31
C HIS A 14 19.20 23.22 -31.18
N SER A 15 18.04 23.82 -31.47
CA SER A 15 16.82 23.59 -30.64
C SER A 15 15.51 23.89 -31.39
N VAL A 16 14.53 23.01 -31.25
CA VAL A 16 13.24 22.97 -32.00
C VAL A 16 12.16 23.89 -31.40
N TYR A 17 12.45 24.62 -30.33
CA TYR A 17 11.46 25.51 -29.69
C TYR A 17 12.10 26.87 -29.40
N CYS A 18 11.78 27.86 -30.24
CA CYS A 18 12.11 29.27 -30.00
C CYS A 18 10.81 29.89 -29.41
N PRO A 19 10.78 30.38 -28.15
CA PRO A 19 9.55 30.89 -27.54
C PRO A 19 9.44 32.41 -27.74
N LEU A 20 8.65 32.88 -28.70
CA LEU A 20 8.12 34.27 -28.80
C LEU A 20 6.88 34.26 -29.74
N PRO A 21 5.92 35.21 -29.69
CA PRO A 21 5.54 36.21 -28.69
C PRO A 21 4.17 35.88 -28.03
N TYR A 22 3.79 36.66 -27.02
CA TYR A 22 2.52 36.55 -26.28
C TYR A 22 1.31 36.68 -27.22
N TYR A 23 0.65 35.57 -27.56
CA TYR A 23 -0.67 35.56 -28.20
C TYR A 23 -1.74 35.24 -27.14
N PRO A 24 -2.93 35.85 -27.23
CA PRO A 24 -4.01 35.62 -26.27
C PRO A 24 -4.41 34.14 -26.22
N GLU A 25 -4.82 33.65 -25.06
CA GLU A 25 -5.22 32.25 -24.79
C GLU A 25 -6.28 31.68 -25.75
N SER A 26 -6.93 32.54 -26.54
CA SER A 26 -7.90 32.21 -27.59
C SER A 26 -7.30 31.90 -28.97
N SER A 27 -5.97 31.72 -29.09
CA SER A 27 -5.29 31.43 -30.36
C SER A 27 -5.38 29.95 -30.76
N ASN A 28 -5.88 29.69 -31.98
CA ASN A 28 -5.94 28.35 -32.60
C ASN A 28 -4.59 27.84 -33.12
N ILE A 29 -3.51 28.59 -32.90
CA ILE A 29 -2.14 28.19 -33.26
C ILE A 29 -1.59 27.30 -32.15
N PHE A 30 -1.16 26.09 -32.52
CA PHE A 30 -0.53 25.12 -31.62
C PHE A 30 0.98 25.37 -31.49
N GLY A 31 1.64 25.81 -32.56
CA GLY A 31 3.08 26.11 -32.56
C GLY A 31 3.58 26.46 -33.95
N TYR A 32 4.90 26.50 -34.14
CA TYR A 32 5.53 26.74 -35.44
C TYR A 32 6.58 25.68 -35.74
N LYS A 33 6.66 25.22 -36.99
CA LYS A 33 7.74 24.33 -37.46
C LYS A 33 8.36 24.94 -38.70
N LYS A 34 9.66 25.27 -38.62
CA LYS A 34 10.42 25.96 -39.69
C LYS A 34 9.73 27.25 -40.18
N GLY A 35 9.17 28.05 -39.25
CA GLY A 35 8.46 29.29 -39.57
C GLY A 35 7.02 29.13 -40.08
N VAL A 36 6.55 27.90 -40.29
CA VAL A 36 5.16 27.62 -40.69
C VAL A 36 4.29 27.36 -39.45
N PRO A 37 3.15 28.06 -39.29
CA PRO A 37 2.24 27.85 -38.17
C PRO A 37 1.55 26.49 -38.26
N ILE A 38 1.57 25.76 -37.15
CA ILE A 38 0.85 24.51 -36.92
C ILE A 38 -0.42 24.85 -36.14
N CYS A 39 -1.54 24.36 -36.64
CA CYS A 39 -2.84 24.62 -36.04
C CYS A 39 -3.25 23.53 -35.05
N ARG A 40 -4.08 23.92 -34.08
CA ARG A 40 -4.78 22.97 -33.21
C ARG A 40 -5.69 22.07 -34.06
N PHE A 41 -6.00 20.88 -33.54
CA PHE A 41 -6.87 19.91 -34.20
C PHE A 41 -8.21 20.57 -34.60
N GLY A 42 -8.66 20.31 -35.83
CA GLY A 42 -9.87 20.92 -36.39
C GLY A 42 -9.69 22.33 -37.00
N TRP A 43 -8.46 22.85 -37.09
CA TRP A 43 -8.18 24.14 -37.72
C TRP A 43 -7.08 24.03 -38.78
N ARG A 44 -7.18 24.84 -39.83
CA ARG A 44 -6.17 24.96 -40.90
C ARG A 44 -5.79 26.42 -41.14
N ASN A 45 -4.63 26.62 -41.76
CA ASN A 45 -4.12 27.95 -42.08
C ASN A 45 -5.01 28.67 -43.09
N GLY A 46 -5.38 29.91 -42.76
CA GLY A 46 -6.01 30.83 -43.69
C GLY A 46 -4.98 31.59 -44.52
N ILE A 47 -5.45 32.17 -45.62
CA ILE A 47 -4.61 32.87 -46.60
C ILE A 47 -3.94 34.10 -45.96
N GLN A 48 -4.68 34.84 -45.13
CA GLN A 48 -4.18 36.07 -44.48
C GLN A 48 -3.76 35.88 -43.02
N ARG A 49 -4.30 34.86 -42.35
CA ARG A 49 -4.05 34.59 -40.93
C ARG A 49 -3.93 33.09 -40.68
N PRO A 50 -2.94 32.65 -39.89
CA PRO A 50 -2.78 31.25 -39.60
C PRO A 50 -3.87 30.72 -38.66
N CYS A 51 -4.26 29.47 -38.87
CA CYS A 51 -5.22 28.73 -38.03
C CYS A 51 -6.59 29.39 -37.84
N THR A 52 -7.09 30.11 -38.85
CA THR A 52 -8.41 30.76 -38.79
C THR A 52 -9.51 30.02 -39.52
N ILE A 53 -9.19 29.00 -40.32
CA ILE A 53 -10.20 28.26 -41.07
C ILE A 53 -10.50 26.96 -40.30
N PRO A 54 -11.75 26.73 -39.84
CA PRO A 54 -12.13 25.47 -39.22
C PRO A 54 -12.22 24.34 -40.24
N VAL A 55 -12.02 23.10 -39.78
CA VAL A 55 -12.10 21.87 -40.55
C VAL A 55 -13.25 21.05 -39.96
N CYS A 56 -14.24 20.72 -40.79
CA CYS A 56 -15.38 19.89 -40.43
C CYS A 56 -15.22 18.54 -41.12
N ALA A 57 -15.17 17.44 -40.36
CA ALA A 57 -14.88 16.11 -40.88
C ALA A 57 -15.95 15.59 -41.86
N GLY A 58 -17.21 16.00 -41.67
CA GLY A 58 -18.35 15.55 -42.48
C GLY A 58 -18.53 16.26 -43.82
N ASN A 59 -17.82 17.36 -44.09
CA ASN A 59 -18.19 18.40 -45.07
C ASN A 59 -19.60 18.95 -44.81
N CYS A 60 -19.78 20.27 -44.76
CA CYS A 60 -21.05 20.88 -44.37
C CYS A 60 -22.14 20.84 -45.46
N GLY A 61 -22.09 19.85 -46.35
CA GLY A 61 -22.92 19.78 -47.55
C GLY A 61 -22.73 20.98 -48.48
N GLU A 62 -23.55 21.07 -49.52
CA GLU A 62 -23.59 22.24 -50.41
C GLU A 62 -24.33 23.44 -49.80
N ARG A 63 -25.13 23.20 -48.75
CA ARG A 63 -26.03 24.19 -48.12
C ARG A 63 -25.53 24.72 -46.77
N GLY A 64 -24.27 24.51 -46.43
CA GLY A 64 -23.71 25.06 -45.19
C GLY A 64 -22.23 25.34 -45.23
N PHE A 65 -21.77 26.10 -44.23
CA PHE A 65 -20.36 26.43 -44.07
C PHE A 65 -19.86 26.07 -42.68
N CYS A 66 -18.61 25.63 -42.62
CA CYS A 66 -17.94 25.23 -41.39
C CYS A 66 -17.65 26.48 -40.56
N MET A 67 -18.30 26.61 -39.39
CA MET A 67 -18.12 27.74 -38.48
C MET A 67 -17.02 27.48 -37.45
N LYS A 68 -16.93 26.24 -36.98
CA LYS A 68 -15.99 25.75 -35.95
C LYS A 68 -15.69 24.27 -36.25
N PRO A 69 -14.64 23.68 -35.66
CA PRO A 69 -14.37 22.25 -35.83
C PRO A 69 -15.64 21.43 -35.63
N ASP A 70 -15.99 20.64 -36.65
CA ASP A 70 -17.16 19.75 -36.67
C ASP A 70 -18.52 20.43 -36.39
N THR A 71 -18.63 21.74 -36.64
CA THR A 71 -19.89 22.50 -36.55
C THR A 71 -20.15 23.27 -37.84
N CYS A 72 -21.22 22.89 -38.52
CA CYS A 72 -21.72 23.52 -39.74
C CYS A 72 -22.86 24.47 -39.43
N PHE A 73 -22.87 25.62 -40.10
CA PHE A 73 -24.02 26.51 -40.16
C PHE A 73 -24.73 26.30 -41.47
N CYS A 74 -25.98 25.86 -41.38
CA CYS A 74 -26.76 25.47 -42.54
C CYS A 74 -27.69 26.61 -42.98
N ALA A 75 -28.16 26.54 -44.23
CA ALA A 75 -28.98 27.58 -44.85
C ALA A 75 -30.32 27.82 -44.13
N ASP A 76 -30.78 26.88 -43.31
CA ASP A 76 -31.96 27.00 -42.43
C ASP A 76 -31.67 27.78 -41.14
N GLY A 77 -30.43 28.26 -40.94
CA GLY A 77 -30.01 29.02 -39.77
C GLY A 77 -29.64 28.18 -38.56
N VAL A 78 -29.63 26.85 -38.69
CA VAL A 78 -29.35 25.91 -37.59
C VAL A 78 -27.88 25.47 -37.64
N GLN A 79 -27.27 25.31 -36.46
CA GLN A 79 -25.93 24.73 -36.31
C GLN A 79 -26.02 23.21 -36.10
N ARG A 80 -25.41 22.42 -36.98
CA ARG A 80 -25.43 20.94 -36.96
C ARG A 80 -24.12 20.34 -37.48
N PHE A 81 -23.93 19.03 -37.36
CA PHE A 81 -22.69 18.35 -37.80
C PHE A 81 -22.60 18.20 -39.33
N SER A 82 -23.73 18.03 -40.01
CA SER A 82 -23.87 18.04 -41.47
C SER A 82 -25.18 18.73 -41.87
N CYS A 83 -25.18 19.40 -43.03
CA CYS A 83 -26.36 20.04 -43.59
C CYS A 83 -27.09 19.16 -44.61
N ASP A 84 -26.56 17.97 -44.90
CA ASP A 84 -27.19 17.01 -45.81
C ASP A 84 -28.32 16.27 -45.07
N GLU A 85 -29.47 16.14 -45.73
CA GLU A 85 -30.74 15.71 -45.12
C GLU A 85 -30.88 14.18 -45.01
N ASP A 86 -29.94 13.39 -45.54
CA ASP A 86 -30.12 11.94 -45.77
C ASP A 86 -29.81 11.03 -44.55
N GLU A 87 -29.62 11.58 -43.34
CA GLU A 87 -29.46 10.80 -42.08
C GLU A 87 -30.48 11.21 -40.98
N TRP A 88 -31.64 11.76 -41.33
CA TRP A 88 -32.59 12.37 -40.37
C TRP A 88 -33.97 11.70 -40.23
N ASP A 89 -34.18 10.48 -40.75
CA ASP A 89 -35.53 9.88 -40.82
C ASP A 89 -36.02 9.08 -39.58
N GLN A 90 -35.41 9.20 -38.40
CA GLN A 90 -35.82 8.40 -37.22
C GLN A 90 -35.95 9.15 -35.87
N VAL A 91 -36.00 10.48 -35.81
CA VAL A 91 -36.29 11.18 -34.54
C VAL A 91 -37.31 12.31 -34.75
N GLN A 92 -38.57 11.92 -34.88
CA GLN A 92 -39.73 12.82 -34.78
C GLN A 92 -40.13 12.94 -33.30
N SER A 93 -39.78 14.06 -32.66
CA SER A 93 -40.46 14.62 -31.47
C SER A 93 -39.69 15.86 -31.00
N ASP A 94 -40.31 17.03 -31.12
CA ASP A 94 -40.03 18.29 -30.42
C ASP A 94 -38.60 18.87 -30.47
N GLN A 95 -38.43 19.95 -31.25
CA GLN A 95 -37.46 21.04 -31.04
C GLN A 95 -36.18 20.70 -30.25
N ALA A 96 -35.46 19.65 -30.64
CA ALA A 96 -34.21 19.29 -30.00
C ALA A 96 -33.14 20.26 -30.48
N VAL A 97 -33.03 21.42 -29.81
CA VAL A 97 -31.72 22.05 -29.62
C VAL A 97 -30.83 20.94 -29.08
N ILE A 98 -29.93 20.40 -29.89
CA ILE A 98 -28.94 19.44 -29.42
C ILE A 98 -28.06 20.21 -28.46
N ALA A 99 -28.45 20.23 -27.19
CA ALA A 99 -27.71 20.90 -26.15
C ALA A 99 -26.35 20.20 -26.11
N LEU A 100 -25.28 20.98 -26.31
CA LEU A 100 -23.93 20.44 -26.29
C LEU A 100 -23.72 19.75 -24.94
N THR A 101 -23.57 18.42 -24.96
CA THR A 101 -23.32 17.62 -23.75
C THR A 101 -21.83 17.27 -23.67
N SER A 102 -21.28 17.36 -22.47
CA SER A 102 -19.88 17.01 -22.23
C SER A 102 -19.66 16.52 -20.79
N SER A 103 -18.42 16.17 -20.47
CA SER A 103 -18.05 15.67 -19.14
C SER A 103 -18.22 16.76 -18.09
N CYS A 104 -18.89 16.43 -16.99
CA CYS A 104 -18.97 17.29 -15.81
C CYS A 104 -17.90 16.89 -14.79
N TYR A 105 -17.19 17.86 -14.23
CA TYR A 105 -16.12 17.65 -13.28
C TYR A 105 -16.46 18.29 -11.95
N THR A 106 -16.17 17.56 -10.88
CA THR A 106 -16.55 17.92 -9.51
C THR A 106 -15.40 18.53 -8.72
N LYS A 107 -14.18 18.47 -9.27
CA LYS A 107 -13.00 19.06 -8.69
C LYS A 107 -12.15 19.76 -9.76
N LEU A 108 -11.64 20.94 -9.41
CA LEU A 108 -10.74 21.72 -10.23
C LEU A 108 -9.45 21.97 -9.45
N ASN A 109 -8.31 21.57 -9.99
CA ASN A 109 -7.01 21.70 -9.34
C ASN A 109 -6.05 22.45 -10.27
N ARG A 110 -5.74 23.72 -9.95
CA ARG A 110 -4.86 24.58 -10.77
C ARG A 110 -5.21 24.59 -12.27
N GLY A 111 -6.51 24.62 -12.59
CA GLY A 111 -7.02 24.60 -13.97
C GLY A 111 -7.15 23.22 -14.60
N LEU A 112 -6.77 22.15 -13.90
CA LEU A 112 -6.98 20.77 -14.34
C LEU A 112 -8.30 20.22 -13.80
N CYS A 113 -9.12 19.68 -14.69
CA CYS A 113 -10.37 19.02 -14.37
C CYS A 113 -10.11 17.63 -13.81
N GLU A 114 -10.50 17.41 -12.55
CA GLU A 114 -10.39 16.13 -11.86
C GLU A 114 -11.80 15.60 -11.53
N ARG A 115 -11.88 14.29 -11.31
CA ARG A 115 -13.12 13.61 -10.86
C ARG A 115 -14.31 13.87 -11.80
N PRO A 116 -14.24 13.38 -13.05
CA PRO A 116 -15.40 13.39 -13.92
C PRO A 116 -16.54 12.61 -13.25
N LEU A 117 -17.76 13.09 -13.39
CA LEU A 117 -18.93 12.37 -12.89
C LEU A 117 -19.03 11.04 -13.64
N GLN A 118 -18.95 9.94 -12.90
CA GLN A 118 -19.05 8.59 -13.44
C GLN A 118 -20.37 7.97 -12.99
N HIS A 119 -20.87 7.04 -13.80
CA HIS A 119 -21.98 6.17 -13.46
C HIS A 119 -21.55 4.71 -13.69
N GLN A 120 -21.76 3.87 -12.68
CA GLN A 120 -21.39 2.46 -12.74
C GLN A 120 -22.45 1.67 -13.53
N THR A 121 -22.06 1.14 -14.69
CA THR A 121 -22.91 0.30 -15.55
C THR A 121 -22.39 -1.14 -15.59
N ILE A 122 -23.18 -2.06 -16.16
CA ILE A 122 -22.79 -3.47 -16.36
C ILE A 122 -21.51 -3.58 -17.21
N ALA A 123 -21.27 -2.62 -18.11
CA ALA A 123 -20.08 -2.56 -18.97
C ALA A 123 -18.88 -1.81 -18.34
N GLY A 124 -18.98 -1.40 -17.07
CA GLY A 124 -17.96 -0.64 -16.35
C GLY A 124 -18.36 0.80 -16.00
N ASN A 125 -17.41 1.59 -15.50
CA ASN A 125 -17.62 3.00 -15.16
C ASN A 125 -17.65 3.84 -16.43
N ARG A 126 -18.79 4.48 -16.71
CA ARG A 126 -18.96 5.38 -17.85
C ARG A 126 -18.99 6.82 -17.36
N THR A 127 -18.19 7.68 -17.99
CA THR A 127 -18.26 9.13 -17.73
C THR A 127 -19.59 9.68 -18.26
N MET A 128 -20.32 10.36 -17.40
CA MET A 128 -21.60 10.96 -17.73
C MET A 128 -21.40 12.23 -18.55
N LYS A 129 -22.26 12.39 -19.56
CA LYS A 129 -22.32 13.58 -20.41
C LYS A 129 -23.59 14.34 -20.05
N MET A 130 -23.46 15.64 -19.81
CA MET A 130 -24.57 16.54 -19.47
C MET A 130 -24.30 17.93 -20.04
N THR A 131 -25.30 18.80 -20.03
CA THR A 131 -25.13 20.18 -20.51
C THR A 131 -24.28 21.02 -19.55
N LEU A 132 -23.74 22.13 -20.05
CA LEU A 132 -22.98 23.09 -19.23
C LEU A 132 -23.83 23.60 -18.06
N GLU A 133 -25.10 23.94 -18.32
CA GLU A 133 -26.01 24.46 -17.30
C GLU A 133 -26.36 23.41 -16.25
N GLU A 134 -26.69 22.19 -16.65
CA GLU A 134 -26.94 21.09 -15.71
C GLU A 134 -25.74 20.84 -14.82
N CYS A 135 -24.53 20.79 -15.38
CA CYS A 135 -23.31 20.59 -14.60
C CYS A 135 -23.04 21.73 -13.63
N CYS A 136 -22.97 22.97 -14.14
CA CYS A 136 -22.51 24.12 -13.37
C CYS A 136 -23.54 24.66 -12.38
N ASN A 137 -24.83 24.45 -12.64
CA ASN A 137 -25.87 24.84 -11.70
C ASN A 137 -26.12 23.77 -10.65
N SER A 138 -25.71 22.51 -10.86
CA SER A 138 -25.84 21.44 -9.86
C SER A 138 -24.52 21.19 -9.11
N ILE A 139 -23.87 20.06 -9.38
CA ILE A 139 -22.75 19.48 -8.64
C ILE A 139 -21.38 19.80 -9.23
N GLY A 140 -21.32 20.31 -10.45
CA GLY A 140 -20.08 20.58 -11.17
C GLY A 140 -19.34 21.83 -10.70
N VAL A 141 -18.03 21.81 -10.89
CA VAL A 141 -17.14 22.99 -10.76
C VAL A 141 -16.46 23.34 -12.09
N ALA A 142 -16.44 22.41 -13.03
CA ALA A 142 -15.98 22.63 -14.39
C ALA A 142 -16.65 21.65 -15.36
N TRP A 143 -16.64 21.99 -16.65
CA TRP A 143 -17.36 21.26 -17.68
C TRP A 143 -16.61 21.25 -19.00
N GLY A 144 -16.75 20.18 -19.76
CA GLY A 144 -16.23 20.09 -21.12
C GLY A 144 -14.83 19.52 -21.24
N GLU A 145 -14.48 19.05 -22.44
CA GLU A 145 -13.13 18.54 -22.77
C GLU A 145 -12.04 19.61 -22.61
N LEU A 146 -12.41 20.89 -22.74
CA LEU A 146 -11.51 22.03 -22.52
C LEU A 146 -11.45 22.49 -21.05
N CYS A 147 -12.11 21.78 -20.13
CA CYS A 147 -12.14 22.11 -18.71
C CYS A 147 -12.58 23.56 -18.42
N GLN A 148 -13.74 23.95 -18.94
CA GLN A 148 -14.28 25.28 -18.68
C GLN A 148 -14.75 25.36 -17.22
N GLN A 149 -14.13 26.23 -16.43
CA GLN A 149 -14.56 26.48 -15.06
C GLN A 149 -15.99 27.04 -15.04
N CYS A 150 -16.81 26.47 -14.16
CA CYS A 150 -18.18 26.92 -13.97
C CYS A 150 -18.22 28.35 -13.43
N ARG A 151 -19.08 29.17 -14.05
CA ARG A 151 -19.40 30.51 -13.57
C ARG A 151 -20.69 30.47 -12.80
N THR A 152 -20.83 31.33 -11.80
CA THR A 152 -22.06 31.48 -11.03
C THR A 152 -23.18 31.93 -11.96
N SER A 153 -24.26 31.16 -12.03
CA SER A 153 -25.45 31.51 -12.79
C SER A 153 -26.32 32.51 -12.02
N TYR A 154 -27.28 33.12 -12.73
CA TYR A 154 -28.24 34.07 -12.16
C TYR A 154 -29.03 33.49 -10.98
N CYS A 155 -29.45 32.22 -11.08
CA CYS A 155 -30.20 31.54 -10.01
C CYS A 155 -29.31 30.97 -8.90
N GLY A 156 -27.98 31.02 -9.05
CA GLY A 156 -27.05 30.37 -8.14
C GLY A 156 -27.05 28.84 -8.27
N ARG A 157 -26.30 28.19 -7.38
CA ARG A 157 -26.15 26.73 -7.34
C ARG A 157 -27.39 26.09 -6.73
N GLY A 158 -27.83 24.95 -7.28
CA GLY A 158 -29.05 24.23 -6.93
C GLY A 158 -30.27 24.64 -7.76
N TYR A 159 -30.16 25.65 -8.63
CA TYR A 159 -31.32 26.21 -9.33
C TYR A 159 -31.06 26.44 -10.82
N ARG A 160 -32.07 26.18 -11.65
CA ARG A 160 -32.08 26.47 -13.09
C ARG A 160 -33.15 27.51 -13.42
N GLN A 161 -32.90 28.29 -14.47
CA GLN A 161 -33.86 29.29 -14.94
C GLN A 161 -34.92 28.62 -15.82
N VAL A 162 -36.20 28.81 -15.49
CA VAL A 162 -37.35 28.34 -16.26
C VAL A 162 -38.37 29.48 -16.31
N ASP A 163 -38.67 29.98 -17.51
CA ASP A 163 -39.62 31.09 -17.72
C ASP A 163 -39.29 32.35 -16.90
N GLY A 164 -38.01 32.65 -16.72
CA GLY A 164 -37.53 33.79 -15.93
C GLY A 164 -37.55 33.58 -14.41
N ALA A 165 -38.09 32.45 -13.92
CA ALA A 165 -38.07 32.08 -12.50
C ALA A 165 -36.96 31.05 -12.21
N CYS A 166 -36.43 31.07 -10.99
CA CYS A 166 -35.48 30.07 -10.52
C CYS A 166 -36.24 28.87 -9.96
N ARG A 167 -36.04 27.71 -10.59
CA ARG A 167 -36.60 26.44 -10.13
C ARG A 167 -35.49 25.53 -9.64
N ASP A 168 -35.78 24.83 -8.56
CA ASP A 168 -34.91 23.82 -7.99
C ASP A 168 -34.49 22.76 -9.03
N ILE A 169 -33.22 22.37 -8.99
CA ILE A 169 -32.69 21.28 -9.79
C ILE A 169 -32.78 20.01 -8.97
N ASP A 170 -33.56 19.05 -9.45
CA ASP A 170 -33.62 17.72 -8.83
C ASP A 170 -32.35 16.93 -9.18
N GLU A 171 -31.29 17.04 -8.35
CA GLU A 171 -30.03 16.36 -8.61
C GLU A 171 -30.14 14.84 -8.51
N CYS A 172 -31.19 14.32 -7.87
CA CYS A 172 -31.46 12.89 -7.84
C CYS A 172 -31.81 12.31 -9.22
N ARG A 173 -32.16 13.15 -10.18
CA ARG A 173 -32.37 12.75 -11.58
C ARG A 173 -31.08 12.66 -12.38
N ILE A 174 -29.96 13.17 -11.84
CA ILE A 174 -28.66 13.12 -12.50
C ILE A 174 -28.04 11.74 -12.27
N PRO A 175 -27.77 10.95 -13.32
CA PRO A 175 -27.18 9.63 -13.14
C PRO A 175 -25.75 9.74 -12.58
N GLY A 176 -25.42 8.85 -11.65
CA GLY A 176 -24.12 8.88 -10.94
C GLY A 176 -24.18 9.60 -9.58
N ILE A 177 -25.31 10.22 -9.22
CA ILE A 177 -25.55 10.78 -7.89
C ILE A 177 -26.05 9.68 -6.92
N CYS A 178 -25.57 9.75 -5.67
CA CYS A 178 -25.88 8.81 -4.59
C CYS A 178 -25.70 7.34 -4.98
N GLN A 179 -24.62 7.00 -5.70
CA GLN A 179 -24.41 5.59 -6.09
C GLN A 179 -24.38 4.71 -4.85
N ARG A 180 -25.10 3.57 -4.91
CA ARG A 180 -25.26 2.61 -3.80
C ARG A 180 -26.03 3.16 -2.58
N GLY A 181 -26.75 4.28 -2.73
CA GLY A 181 -27.62 4.84 -1.70
C GLY A 181 -28.99 5.24 -2.24
N GLN A 182 -29.80 5.85 -1.38
CA GLN A 182 -31.08 6.46 -1.74
C GLN A 182 -30.92 7.98 -1.78
N CYS A 183 -31.24 8.59 -2.92
CA CYS A 183 -31.23 10.05 -3.08
C CYS A 183 -32.56 10.64 -2.62
N ALA A 184 -32.51 11.77 -1.90
CA ALA A 184 -33.67 12.59 -1.56
C ALA A 184 -33.37 14.05 -1.91
N ASN A 185 -34.15 14.59 -2.84
CA ASN A 185 -34.05 15.98 -3.28
C ASN A 185 -34.52 16.93 -2.17
N THR A 186 -33.87 18.08 -2.05
CA THR A 186 -34.17 19.13 -1.08
C THR A 186 -34.12 20.49 -1.77
N GLU A 187 -34.72 21.53 -1.21
CA GLU A 187 -34.70 22.83 -1.87
C GLU A 187 -33.27 23.40 -1.97
N GLY A 188 -32.77 23.56 -3.18
CA GLY A 188 -31.43 24.02 -3.55
C GLY A 188 -30.32 22.98 -3.40
N SER A 189 -30.63 21.71 -3.09
CA SER A 189 -29.62 20.65 -2.92
C SER A 189 -30.24 19.25 -2.83
N PHE A 190 -29.46 18.24 -2.43
CA PHE A 190 -29.93 16.89 -2.21
C PHE A 190 -29.20 16.22 -1.04
N THR A 191 -29.79 15.12 -0.57
CA THR A 191 -29.20 14.28 0.48
C THR A 191 -29.15 12.82 0.05
N CYS A 192 -28.01 12.17 0.29
CA CYS A 192 -27.86 10.73 0.07
C CYS A 192 -28.01 9.97 1.39
N LYS A 193 -29.02 9.11 1.48
CA LYS A 193 -29.17 8.15 2.56
C LYS A 193 -28.42 6.87 2.20
N CYS A 194 -27.30 6.64 2.86
CA CYS A 194 -26.49 5.43 2.63
C CYS A 194 -27.00 4.23 3.44
N PRO A 195 -26.83 3.00 2.93
CA PRO A 195 -27.10 1.78 3.67
C PRO A 195 -26.28 1.69 4.96
N SER A 196 -26.70 0.81 5.88
CA SER A 196 -25.95 0.57 7.12
C SER A 196 -24.51 0.15 6.83
N GLY A 197 -23.53 0.78 7.48
CA GLY A 197 -22.10 0.56 7.27
C GLY A 197 -21.45 1.43 6.19
N TYR A 198 -22.24 2.22 5.45
CA TYR A 198 -21.76 3.14 4.42
C TYR A 198 -21.98 4.60 4.86
N THR A 199 -21.14 5.51 4.37
CA THR A 199 -21.31 6.95 4.53
C THR A 199 -21.22 7.65 3.18
N TYR A 200 -21.88 8.79 3.12
CA TYR A 200 -21.87 9.62 1.93
C TYR A 200 -20.55 10.38 1.80
N ASP A 201 -19.86 10.16 0.69
CA ASP A 201 -18.69 10.94 0.27
C ASP A 201 -19.15 12.08 -0.64
N LYS A 202 -19.06 13.31 -0.12
CA LYS A 202 -19.50 14.53 -0.81
C LYS A 202 -18.68 14.86 -2.06
N ASP A 203 -17.49 14.29 -2.18
CA ASP A 203 -16.62 14.58 -3.31
C ASP A 203 -16.80 13.55 -4.45
N THR A 204 -17.14 12.29 -4.15
CA THR A 204 -17.47 11.28 -5.19
C THR A 204 -18.95 11.26 -5.53
N PHE A 205 -19.81 11.79 -4.66
CA PHE A 205 -21.27 11.62 -4.71
C PHE A 205 -21.73 10.16 -4.53
N GLU A 206 -20.90 9.33 -3.89
CA GLU A 206 -21.16 7.90 -3.71
C GLU A 206 -21.32 7.56 -2.23
N CYS A 207 -22.15 6.55 -1.96
CA CYS A 207 -22.15 5.88 -0.67
C CYS A 207 -20.95 4.93 -0.63
N ASN A 208 -19.90 5.40 0.02
CA ASN A 208 -18.66 4.67 0.23
C ASN A 208 -18.65 4.07 1.62
N ILE A 209 -17.82 3.05 1.81
CA ILE A 209 -17.82 2.33 3.08
C ILE A 209 -16.93 3.07 4.06
N ALA A 210 -17.50 3.97 4.85
CA ALA A 210 -16.76 4.55 5.96
C ALA A 210 -17.08 3.82 7.25
N VAL A 211 -16.28 2.79 7.48
CA VAL A 211 -15.74 2.63 8.82
C VAL A 211 -14.29 2.23 8.63
N ASN A 212 -13.35 3.17 8.82
CA ASN A 212 -11.99 2.75 9.15
C ASN A 212 -12.01 2.31 10.62
N VAL A 213 -12.40 1.05 10.84
CA VAL A 213 -12.54 0.45 12.18
C VAL A 213 -11.21 0.54 12.95
N CYS A 214 -10.09 0.59 12.23
CA CYS A 214 -8.76 0.78 12.77
C CYS A 214 -8.52 2.19 13.34
N GLU A 215 -8.96 3.24 12.67
CA GLU A 215 -8.81 4.63 13.13
C GLU A 215 -9.74 4.98 14.29
N LEU A 216 -10.92 4.36 14.33
CA LEU A 216 -11.90 4.55 15.40
C LEU A 216 -11.57 3.75 16.68
N GLY A 217 -10.53 2.92 16.65
CA GLY A 217 -10.14 2.06 17.79
C GLY A 217 -11.16 0.99 18.17
N ARG A 218 -12.19 0.75 17.34
CA ARG A 218 -13.27 -0.23 17.59
C ARG A 218 -12.90 -1.64 17.09
N HIS A 219 -11.69 -2.10 17.37
CA HIS A 219 -11.17 -3.40 16.93
C HIS A 219 -10.54 -4.20 18.08
N GLN A 220 -10.43 -5.52 17.91
CA GLN A 220 -9.91 -6.44 18.95
C GLN A 220 -8.53 -7.02 18.62
N CYS A 221 -7.70 -6.31 17.83
CA CYS A 221 -6.36 -6.77 17.47
C CYS A 221 -5.33 -6.63 18.60
N SER A 222 -5.55 -5.75 19.58
CA SER A 222 -4.63 -5.51 20.71
C SER A 222 -4.82 -6.55 21.82
N PRO A 223 -3.76 -7.04 22.48
CA PRO A 223 -2.33 -6.67 22.35
C PRO A 223 -1.56 -7.45 21.27
N GLY A 224 -2.21 -8.36 20.54
CA GLY A 224 -1.56 -9.39 19.74
C GLY A 224 -1.25 -9.05 18.28
N GLY A 225 -1.64 -7.88 17.77
CA GLY A 225 -1.48 -7.54 16.35
C GLY A 225 -1.90 -6.12 15.99
N LYS A 226 -1.75 -5.79 14.70
CA LYS A 226 -2.16 -4.50 14.12
C LYS A 226 -3.44 -4.66 13.32
N CYS A 227 -4.31 -3.66 13.38
CA CYS A 227 -5.53 -3.60 12.59
C CYS A 227 -5.22 -3.20 11.14
N VAL A 228 -5.88 -3.84 10.18
CA VAL A 228 -5.85 -3.48 8.76
C VAL A 228 -7.28 -3.32 8.27
N ASN A 229 -7.57 -2.16 7.69
CA ASN A 229 -8.88 -1.86 7.14
C ASN A 229 -9.06 -2.53 5.78
N LEU A 230 -10.24 -3.09 5.52
CA LEU A 230 -10.59 -3.73 4.25
C LEU A 230 -11.51 -2.81 3.44
N MET A 231 -11.42 -2.91 2.11
CA MET A 231 -12.16 -2.06 1.17
C MET A 231 -13.69 -2.27 1.20
N ASN A 232 -14.17 -3.30 1.90
CA ASN A 232 -15.58 -3.62 2.12
C ASN A 232 -16.14 -3.04 3.43
N GLY A 233 -15.42 -2.14 4.11
CA GLY A 233 -15.78 -1.60 5.44
C GLY A 233 -15.54 -2.51 6.61
N ASP A 234 -14.97 -3.66 6.34
CA ASP A 234 -14.60 -4.62 7.35
C ASP A 234 -13.14 -4.42 7.76
N TYR A 235 -12.69 -5.09 8.80
CA TYR A 235 -11.28 -5.07 9.20
C TYR A 235 -10.75 -6.47 9.44
N ARG A 236 -9.44 -6.66 9.33
CA ARG A 236 -8.77 -7.88 9.78
C ARG A 236 -7.57 -7.55 10.66
N CYS A 237 -7.23 -8.46 11.55
CA CYS A 237 -5.99 -8.35 12.32
C CYS A 237 -4.81 -9.00 11.58
N VAL A 238 -3.66 -8.35 11.67
CA VAL A 238 -2.36 -8.94 11.34
C VAL A 238 -1.65 -9.21 12.66
N CYS A 239 -1.59 -10.49 13.02
CA CYS A 239 -1.08 -10.92 14.31
C CYS A 239 0.45 -11.00 14.34
N ASN A 240 1.03 -10.65 15.48
CA ASN A 240 2.44 -10.84 15.79
C ASN A 240 2.76 -12.34 15.93
N TRP A 241 4.04 -12.70 15.88
CA TRP A 241 4.49 -14.11 15.86
C TRP A 241 3.97 -14.99 17.02
N ARG A 242 3.66 -14.40 18.19
CA ARG A 242 3.12 -15.08 19.38
C ARG A 242 1.60 -15.34 19.34
N TYR A 243 0.91 -14.86 18.32
CA TYR A 243 -0.54 -14.94 18.20
C TYR A 243 -0.94 -15.56 16.86
N HIS A 244 -2.06 -16.27 16.85
CA HIS A 244 -2.70 -16.76 15.63
C HIS A 244 -4.00 -15.99 15.41
N LEU A 245 -4.34 -15.83 14.13
CA LEU A 245 -5.57 -15.15 13.74
C LEU A 245 -6.76 -16.01 14.14
N SER A 246 -7.76 -15.40 14.78
CA SER A 246 -9.02 -16.06 15.11
C SER A 246 -9.77 -16.56 13.87
N PRO A 247 -10.68 -17.56 14.00
CA PRO A 247 -11.46 -18.07 12.87
C PRO A 247 -12.27 -16.98 12.14
N ASP A 248 -12.80 -16.01 12.88
CA ASP A 248 -13.52 -14.84 12.37
C ASP A 248 -12.60 -13.74 11.81
N LYS A 249 -11.27 -13.88 11.94
CA LYS A 249 -10.22 -12.93 11.52
C LYS A 249 -10.23 -11.57 12.24
N LYS A 250 -10.95 -11.47 13.36
CA LYS A 250 -11.20 -10.23 14.11
C LYS A 250 -10.34 -10.00 15.34
N SER A 251 -9.68 -11.04 15.82
CA SER A 251 -8.86 -10.99 17.03
C SER A 251 -7.58 -11.81 16.86
N CYS A 252 -6.58 -11.48 17.67
CA CYS A 252 -5.34 -12.24 17.75
C CYS A 252 -5.38 -13.09 19.01
N ILE A 253 -5.51 -14.39 18.83
CA ILE A 253 -5.56 -15.36 19.93
C ILE A 253 -4.12 -15.77 20.24
N PRO A 254 -3.68 -15.76 21.51
CA PRO A 254 -2.37 -16.27 21.87
C PRO A 254 -2.20 -17.67 21.29
N LYS A 255 -1.12 -17.91 20.53
CA LYS A 255 -0.77 -19.29 20.21
C LYS A 255 -0.58 -20.00 21.54
N ARG A 256 -1.35 -21.07 21.79
CA ARG A 256 -1.00 -22.09 22.78
C ARG A 256 0.22 -22.88 22.29
N THR A 257 1.18 -22.18 21.74
CA THR A 257 2.54 -22.66 21.61
C THR A 257 3.17 -22.05 22.84
N SER A 258 3.17 -22.82 23.93
CA SER A 258 4.39 -22.85 24.72
C SER A 258 5.51 -22.92 23.69
N VAL A 259 6.20 -21.79 23.46
CA VAL A 259 7.60 -21.93 23.13
C VAL A 259 8.10 -22.69 24.34
N PHE A 260 8.20 -24.01 24.18
CA PHE A 260 8.72 -24.88 25.21
C PHE A 260 10.19 -24.50 25.21
N ASP A 261 10.48 -23.40 25.90
CA ASP A 261 11.80 -22.81 25.96
C ASP A 261 12.60 -23.71 26.87
N ILE A 262 13.09 -24.77 26.25
CA ILE A 262 13.88 -25.81 26.87
C ILE A 262 15.13 -25.21 27.53
N CYS A 263 15.63 -24.07 27.03
CA CYS A 263 16.70 -23.29 27.65
C CYS A 263 16.28 -22.64 28.98
N SER A 264 15.01 -22.25 29.13
CA SER A 264 14.44 -21.69 30.37
C SER A 264 14.05 -22.75 31.40
N LEU A 265 13.66 -23.95 30.95
CA LEU A 265 13.29 -25.08 31.83
C LEU A 265 14.48 -25.80 32.45
N TYR A 266 15.56 -25.98 31.69
CA TYR A 266 16.76 -26.70 32.13
C TYR A 266 17.99 -25.78 32.10
N ARG A 267 17.88 -24.71 32.89
CA ARG A 267 18.89 -23.66 32.99
C ARG A 267 20.27 -24.26 33.27
N ASN A 268 21.21 -24.02 32.36
CA ASN A 268 22.62 -24.42 32.45
C ASN A 268 22.92 -25.94 32.50
N SER A 269 21.92 -26.82 32.40
CA SER A 269 22.14 -28.28 32.38
C SER A 269 22.24 -28.87 30.98
N ILE A 270 21.81 -28.14 29.95
CA ILE A 270 21.68 -28.66 28.58
C ILE A 270 22.84 -28.24 27.67
N CYS A 271 23.30 -26.99 27.77
CA CYS A 271 24.47 -26.49 27.05
C CYS A 271 25.58 -26.17 28.06
N GLU A 272 26.14 -27.21 28.68
CA GLU A 272 27.29 -27.04 29.58
C GLU A 272 28.46 -26.44 28.78
N ASN A 273 29.06 -25.34 29.28
CA ASN A 273 30.10 -24.56 28.58
C ASN A 273 29.65 -23.85 27.29
N GLY A 274 28.36 -23.57 27.13
CA GLY A 274 27.81 -22.84 25.99
C GLY A 274 26.55 -22.04 26.29
N ILE A 275 26.08 -21.32 25.28
CA ILE A 275 24.85 -20.53 25.30
C ILE A 275 23.76 -21.31 24.52
N CYS A 276 22.64 -21.56 25.19
CA CYS A 276 21.47 -22.22 24.59
C CYS A 276 20.62 -21.22 23.78
N ILE A 277 20.29 -21.56 22.54
CA ILE A 277 19.43 -20.76 21.66
C ILE A 277 18.18 -21.55 21.27
N PRO A 278 16.96 -21.06 21.58
CA PRO A 278 15.73 -21.76 21.25
C PRO A 278 15.44 -21.71 19.73
N ARG A 279 15.04 -22.85 19.16
CA ARG A 279 14.69 -23.05 17.74
C ARG A 279 13.35 -23.77 17.62
N GLY A 280 12.25 -23.01 17.64
CA GLY A 280 10.89 -23.57 17.50
C GLY A 280 10.52 -24.50 18.65
N SER A 281 10.54 -25.82 18.40
CA SER A 281 10.33 -26.90 19.39
C SER A 281 11.63 -27.57 19.87
N SER A 282 12.80 -27.10 19.41
CA SER A 282 14.14 -27.62 19.73
C SER A 282 15.07 -26.47 20.19
N TYR A 283 16.34 -26.76 20.44
CA TYR A 283 17.38 -25.79 20.77
C TYR A 283 18.70 -26.11 20.05
N GLU A 284 19.62 -25.15 20.06
CA GLU A 284 20.98 -25.26 19.53
C GLU A 284 21.95 -24.61 20.54
N CYS A 285 23.11 -25.21 20.78
CA CYS A 285 24.15 -24.65 21.66
C CYS A 285 25.22 -23.92 20.83
N ILE A 286 25.52 -22.68 21.22
CA ILE A 286 26.72 -21.97 20.79
C ILE A 286 27.78 -22.14 21.86
N CYS A 287 28.87 -22.81 21.52
CA CYS A 287 29.90 -23.18 22.48
C CYS A 287 30.92 -22.04 22.71
N GLY A 288 31.39 -21.93 23.95
CA GLY A 288 32.41 -20.96 24.34
C GLY A 288 33.81 -21.31 23.81
N GLU A 289 34.79 -20.49 24.14
CA GLU A 289 36.18 -20.76 23.76
C GLU A 289 36.68 -22.10 24.31
N GLY A 290 37.39 -22.87 23.48
CA GLY A 290 37.86 -24.22 23.83
C GLY A 290 36.87 -25.36 23.54
N PHE A 291 35.64 -25.06 23.11
CA PHE A 291 34.60 -26.06 22.81
C PHE A 291 34.02 -25.90 21.40
N GLU A 292 33.61 -27.01 20.78
CA GLU A 292 32.90 -27.06 19.51
C GLU A 292 31.53 -27.74 19.68
N PRO A 293 30.54 -27.41 18.84
CA PRO A 293 29.23 -28.05 18.92
C PRO A 293 29.32 -29.52 18.51
N SER A 294 28.57 -30.38 19.22
CA SER A 294 28.36 -31.76 18.81
C SER A 294 27.73 -31.86 17.41
N VAL A 295 27.76 -33.05 16.80
CA VAL A 295 27.22 -33.28 15.45
C VAL A 295 25.74 -32.86 15.32
N ASP A 296 24.96 -33.04 16.39
CA ASP A 296 23.56 -32.62 16.49
C ASP A 296 23.37 -31.18 17.01
N ARG A 297 24.47 -30.49 17.33
CA ARG A 297 24.56 -29.12 17.87
C ARG A 297 23.81 -28.89 19.18
N LYS A 298 23.64 -29.94 19.96
CA LYS A 298 22.90 -29.92 21.24
C LYS A 298 23.78 -29.93 22.48
N THR A 299 25.07 -30.18 22.35
CA THR A 299 26.03 -30.16 23.45
C THR A 299 27.35 -29.54 22.99
N CYS A 300 28.17 -29.10 23.94
CA CYS A 300 29.48 -28.53 23.67
C CYS A 300 30.57 -29.51 24.09
N ILE A 301 31.36 -29.96 23.12
CA ILE A 301 32.48 -30.89 23.32
C ILE A 301 33.80 -30.13 23.18
N HIS A 302 34.89 -30.58 23.80
CA HIS A 302 36.15 -29.85 23.72
C HIS A 302 36.79 -29.91 22.32
N LYS A 303 37.35 -28.79 21.85
CA LYS A 303 38.03 -28.66 20.53
C LYS A 303 39.29 -29.51 20.40
N ILE A 304 39.88 -29.92 21.51
CA ILE A 304 41.12 -30.70 21.57
C ILE A 304 40.84 -31.81 22.57
N ASP A 305 40.90 -33.06 22.15
CA ASP A 305 40.86 -34.20 23.06
C ASP A 305 42.28 -34.73 23.27
N ILE A 306 42.91 -34.36 24.40
CA ILE A 306 44.27 -34.78 24.74
C ILE A 306 44.40 -36.30 24.89
N CYS A 307 43.35 -37.01 25.32
CA CYS A 307 43.35 -38.46 25.38
C CYS A 307 43.38 -39.06 23.96
N ALA A 308 42.64 -38.50 23.01
CA ALA A 308 42.67 -38.96 21.61
C ALA A 308 44.04 -38.68 20.95
N VAL A 309 44.62 -37.50 21.19
CA VAL A 309 45.96 -37.12 20.67
C VAL A 309 47.03 -38.10 21.14
N HIS A 310 46.97 -38.54 22.40
CA HIS A 310 47.92 -39.49 22.99
C HIS A 310 47.44 -40.95 22.97
N ARG A 311 46.43 -41.29 22.14
CA ARG A 311 45.87 -42.65 21.99
C ARG A 311 45.50 -43.33 23.32
N GLY A 312 45.06 -42.55 24.31
CA GLY A 312 44.70 -43.02 25.65
C GLY A 312 45.87 -43.47 26.52
N GLN A 313 47.13 -43.34 26.08
CA GLN A 313 48.31 -43.86 26.78
C GLN A 313 48.79 -42.98 27.94
N LEU A 314 48.10 -41.88 28.24
CA LEU A 314 48.47 -40.94 29.30
C LEU A 314 48.30 -41.53 30.71
N CYS A 315 47.39 -42.48 30.88
CA CYS A 315 47.06 -43.09 32.16
C CYS A 315 47.68 -44.49 32.29
N LYS A 316 48.62 -44.65 33.23
CA LYS A 316 49.10 -45.99 33.63
C LYS A 316 48.13 -46.59 34.66
N ASN A 317 47.61 -47.78 34.40
CA ASN A 317 46.64 -48.51 35.25
C ASN A 317 45.29 -47.79 35.45
N GLY A 318 44.86 -47.03 34.45
CA GLY A 318 43.55 -46.37 34.43
C GLY A 318 43.17 -45.93 33.01
N GLU A 319 41.94 -45.46 32.88
CA GLU A 319 41.37 -44.92 31.65
C GLU A 319 41.52 -43.40 31.62
N CYS A 320 41.93 -42.85 30.47
CA CYS A 320 42.08 -41.40 30.28
C CYS A 320 40.72 -40.75 30.06
N VAL A 321 40.39 -39.74 30.88
CA VAL A 321 39.20 -38.92 30.72
C VAL A 321 39.61 -37.51 30.35
N SER A 322 39.14 -37.06 29.19
CA SER A 322 39.51 -35.79 28.58
C SER A 322 38.64 -34.64 29.08
N LEU A 323 39.27 -33.54 29.51
CA LEU A 323 38.65 -32.25 29.83
C LEU A 323 39.15 -31.18 28.85
N GLY A 324 39.41 -31.59 27.62
CA GLY A 324 39.96 -30.75 26.58
C GLY A 324 41.49 -30.77 26.54
N ARG A 325 42.12 -29.67 26.98
CA ARG A 325 43.58 -29.57 27.09
C ARG A 325 44.15 -30.22 28.36
N GLU A 326 43.28 -30.52 29.32
CA GLU A 326 43.61 -31.22 30.55
C GLU A 326 42.99 -32.62 30.55
N TYR A 327 43.50 -33.50 31.39
CA TYR A 327 42.97 -34.86 31.56
C TYR A 327 43.11 -35.31 33.01
N TYR A 328 42.30 -36.30 33.37
CA TYR A 328 42.53 -37.07 34.59
C TYR A 328 42.37 -38.56 34.30
N CYS A 329 42.95 -39.38 35.17
CA CYS A 329 42.92 -40.83 35.05
C CYS A 329 41.84 -41.43 35.95
N ARG A 330 40.90 -42.14 35.34
CA ARG A 330 39.95 -43.00 36.04
C ARG A 330 40.61 -44.34 36.31
N CYS A 331 41.01 -44.59 37.56
CA CYS A 331 41.83 -45.75 37.91
C CYS A 331 41.06 -47.08 37.90
N ASN A 332 41.76 -48.14 37.50
CA ASN A 332 41.25 -49.49 37.54
C ASN A 332 41.13 -50.01 39.00
N PRO A 333 40.29 -51.01 39.28
CA PRO A 333 40.16 -51.61 40.60
C PRO A 333 41.52 -52.03 41.19
N GLY A 334 41.77 -51.70 42.45
CA GLY A 334 43.07 -51.95 43.12
C GLY A 334 44.08 -50.79 43.02
N TYR A 335 43.72 -49.70 42.33
CA TYR A 335 44.52 -48.48 42.21
C TYR A 335 43.70 -47.25 42.63
N THR A 336 44.36 -46.25 43.20
CA THR A 336 43.78 -44.96 43.58
C THR A 336 44.44 -43.84 42.76
N PRO A 337 43.73 -42.75 42.42
CA PRO A 337 44.35 -41.61 41.75
C PRO A 337 45.47 -41.00 42.61
N SER A 338 46.52 -40.52 41.95
CA SER A 338 47.55 -39.66 42.53
C SER A 338 46.97 -38.32 42.97
N TYR A 339 47.72 -37.55 43.75
CA TYR A 339 47.29 -36.25 44.27
C TYR A 339 46.84 -35.26 43.17
N ASP A 340 47.53 -35.28 42.02
CA ASP A 340 47.22 -34.50 40.82
C ASP A 340 46.18 -35.15 39.90
N ARG A 341 45.70 -36.37 40.23
CA ARG A 341 44.77 -37.20 39.45
C ARG A 341 45.24 -37.55 38.03
N GLN A 342 46.52 -37.38 37.71
CA GLN A 342 47.09 -37.66 36.39
C GLN A 342 47.71 -39.06 36.29
N SER A 343 47.76 -39.82 37.39
CA SER A 343 48.26 -41.20 37.39
C SER A 343 47.52 -42.07 38.41
N CYS A 344 47.61 -43.39 38.26
CA CYS A 344 46.99 -44.34 39.18
C CYS A 344 48.06 -45.09 39.96
N VAL A 345 48.04 -44.94 41.28
CA VAL A 345 48.96 -45.60 42.20
C VAL A 345 48.31 -46.82 42.84
N GLN A 346 49.06 -47.91 42.97
CA GLN A 346 48.52 -49.13 43.55
C GLN A 346 48.11 -48.90 45.00
N ILE A 347 46.96 -49.43 45.39
CA ILE A 347 46.56 -49.47 46.79
C ILE A 347 47.57 -50.38 47.49
N LYS A 348 48.60 -49.79 48.12
CA LYS A 348 49.49 -50.53 49.00
C LYS A 348 48.59 -51.18 50.05
N GLN A 349 48.78 -52.48 50.33
CA GLN A 349 48.10 -53.22 51.40
C GLN A 349 48.40 -52.68 52.82
N TYR A 350 48.79 -51.41 52.94
CA TYR A 350 49.20 -50.73 54.16
C TYR A 350 48.15 -49.73 54.66
N THR A 351 46.88 -49.95 54.34
CA THR A 351 45.74 -49.30 54.99
C THR A 351 44.82 -50.31 55.66
N GLN A 352 45.36 -51.43 56.13
CA GLN A 352 44.74 -52.18 57.24
C GLN A 352 45.17 -51.68 58.63
N GLN A 353 46.11 -50.74 58.74
CA GLN A 353 46.56 -50.20 60.04
C GLN A 353 46.04 -48.80 60.41
N VAL A 354 45.27 -48.13 59.54
CA VAL A 354 44.66 -46.82 59.87
C VAL A 354 43.13 -46.91 60.05
N ILE A 355 42.51 -48.04 59.67
CA ILE A 355 41.07 -48.25 59.86
C ILE A 355 40.74 -48.86 61.24
N SER A 356 41.73 -49.39 61.99
CA SER A 356 41.52 -49.84 63.38
C SER A 356 41.52 -48.72 64.43
N GLU A 357 41.95 -47.50 64.08
CA GLU A 357 41.83 -46.32 64.97
C GLU A 357 40.58 -45.47 64.70
N ILE A 358 39.90 -45.67 63.56
CA ILE A 358 38.65 -44.95 63.23
C ILE A 358 37.42 -45.76 63.66
N TYR A 359 37.51 -47.09 63.76
CA TYR A 359 36.44 -47.97 64.27
C TYR A 359 36.87 -48.77 65.52
N SER A 360 37.04 -48.08 66.65
CA SER A 360 36.93 -48.70 67.97
C SER A 360 35.89 -47.94 68.81
N PRO A 361 34.85 -48.59 69.35
CA PRO A 361 33.71 -47.91 69.94
C PRO A 361 34.04 -47.41 71.35
N ARG A 362 34.37 -46.14 71.52
CA ARG A 362 34.31 -45.52 72.85
C ARG A 362 32.87 -45.16 73.20
N SER A 363 32.20 -46.16 73.79
CA SER A 363 31.37 -46.06 74.98
C SER A 363 30.56 -44.76 75.14
N ILE A 364 29.28 -44.83 74.77
CA ILE A 364 28.22 -44.14 75.50
C ILE A 364 28.29 -44.64 76.96
N ARG A 365 28.76 -43.80 77.89
CA ARG A 365 28.47 -43.97 79.32
C ARG A 365 27.34 -43.02 79.69
N SER A 366 26.14 -43.58 79.74
CA SER A 366 25.07 -43.09 80.60
C SER A 366 25.56 -43.13 82.05
N ARG A 367 25.38 -42.04 82.79
CA ARG A 367 25.39 -42.02 84.25
C ARG A 367 23.94 -42.11 84.72
N SER A 368 23.57 -43.21 85.36
CA SER A 368 22.50 -43.27 86.37
C SER A 368 22.64 -44.56 87.18
N SER A 369 23.37 -44.46 88.30
CA SER A 369 23.07 -45.11 89.59
C SER A 369 23.71 -44.24 90.65
#